data_AF-X5CX41-F1
#
_entry.id   AF-X5CX41-F1
#
_cell.length_a   1.000
_cell.length_b   1.000
_cell.length_c   1.000
_cell.angle_alpha   90.00
_cell.angle_beta   90.00
_cell.angle_gamma   90.00
#
_symmetry.space_group_name_H-M   'P 1'
#
loop_
_entity.id
_entity.type
_entity.pdbx_description
1 polymer ?
#
loop_
_entity_poly.entity_id
_entity_poly.type
_entity_poly.pdbx_seq_one_letter_code
_entity_poly.pdbx_strand_id
1 'polypeptide(L)'
;HSPMYFFLSHLSFVDFCYSSIITPKLLENLVMADKSIFYASCMLQYFLSCAAVVTESFLLAVMAYDRFVAICNPLLYSVAMSLRLCVLLVAGSYFWGMFGPLVLLCYALQLNFFGYNVINHFFCEYTALIAVSSSDTHIPHLLLFGFATFNEVSTLLIILTSYAFIFVTVLNIRSASGRRKAFSTCASHLTAITIFHGTILSLYCVPNSKNSRQTVKVASVFYTVVNPMLNPLSTAKK
;
A
#
# COMPACT_ATOMS: atom_id res chain seq x y z
N HIS A 1 -1.84 11.23 23.85
CA HIS A 1 -1.92 10.70 22.47
C HIS A 1 -0.52 10.79 21.86
N SER A 2 0.02 9.71 21.28
CA SER A 2 1.34 9.73 20.60
C SER A 2 1.15 9.81 19.09
N PRO A 3 1.98 10.57 18.34
CA PRO A 3 1.98 10.60 16.87
C PRO A 3 1.87 9.23 16.19
N MET A 4 2.64 8.24 16.66
CA MET A 4 2.57 6.85 16.16
C MET A 4 1.15 6.24 16.25
N TYR A 5 0.42 6.46 17.35
CA TYR A 5 -0.95 5.94 17.48
C TYR A 5 -1.93 6.66 16.55
N PHE A 6 -1.70 7.95 16.29
CA PHE A 6 -2.49 8.71 15.33
C PHE A 6 -2.31 8.15 13.92
N PHE A 7 -1.08 7.89 13.48
CA PHE A 7 -0.83 7.25 12.18
C PHE A 7 -1.40 5.84 12.09
N LEU A 8 -1.25 5.03 13.14
CA LEU A 8 -1.80 3.67 13.17
C LEU A 8 -3.33 3.66 13.08
N SER A 9 -4.02 4.63 13.69
CA SER A 9 -5.48 4.74 13.57
C SER A 9 -5.91 4.98 12.12
N HIS A 10 -5.18 5.80 11.37
CA HIS A 10 -5.45 6.04 9.96
C HIS A 10 -5.11 4.82 9.09
N LEU A 11 -4.01 4.13 9.40
CA LEU A 11 -3.63 2.88 8.74
C LEU A 11 -4.73 1.82 8.89
N SER A 12 -5.18 1.58 10.13
CA SER A 12 -6.28 0.64 10.41
C SER A 12 -7.60 1.03 9.72
N PHE A 13 -7.87 2.32 9.55
CA PHE A 13 -9.04 2.78 8.80
C PHE A 13 -8.91 2.46 7.30
N VAL A 14 -7.74 2.70 6.72
CA VAL A 14 -7.46 2.35 5.31
C VAL A 14 -7.58 0.83 5.09
N ASP A 15 -7.01 0.03 5.99
CA ASP A 15 -7.10 -1.44 5.98
C ASP A 15 -8.54 -1.93 6.04
N PHE A 16 -9.36 -1.31 6.90
CA PHE A 16 -10.77 -1.64 7.03
C PHE A 16 -11.53 -1.33 5.74
N CYS A 17 -11.30 -0.14 5.16
CA CYS A 17 -11.89 0.24 3.87
C CYS A 17 -11.48 -0.75 2.77
N TYR A 18 -10.18 -1.05 2.68
CA TYR A 18 -9.62 -1.97 1.69
C TYR A 18 -10.23 -3.37 1.81
N SER A 19 -10.27 -3.93 3.02
CA SER A 19 -10.87 -5.24 3.30
C SER A 19 -12.34 -5.29 2.93
N SER A 20 -13.08 -4.20 3.20
CA SER A 20 -14.50 -4.09 2.87
C SER A 20 -14.77 -4.01 1.36
N ILE A 21 -13.80 -3.56 0.56
CA ILE A 21 -13.91 -3.51 -0.90
C ILE A 21 -13.56 -4.87 -1.52
N ILE A 22 -12.46 -5.47 -1.07
CA ILE A 22 -11.92 -6.70 -1.67
C ILE A 22 -12.67 -7.96 -1.21
N THR A 23 -12.97 -8.08 0.08
CA THR A 23 -13.50 -9.34 0.67
C THR A 23 -14.87 -9.73 0.12
N PRO A 24 -15.86 -8.82 0.03
CA PRO A 24 -17.17 -9.19 -0.51
C PRO A 24 -17.09 -9.64 -1.97
N LYS A 25 -16.21 -9.01 -2.76
CA LYS A 25 -16.08 -9.34 -4.18
C LYS A 25 -15.31 -10.63 -4.42
N LEU A 26 -14.27 -10.89 -3.62
CA LEU A 26 -13.60 -12.18 -3.60
C LEU A 26 -14.59 -13.30 -3.28
N LEU A 27 -15.47 -13.10 -2.28
CA LEU A 27 -16.46 -14.09 -1.88
C LEU A 27 -17.52 -14.32 -2.97
N GLU A 28 -18.03 -13.26 -3.60
CA GLU A 28 -18.96 -13.34 -4.73
C GLU A 28 -18.35 -14.12 -5.91
N ASN A 29 -17.09 -13.85 -6.25
CA ASN A 29 -16.38 -14.53 -7.34
C ASN A 29 -16.06 -16.00 -7.05
N LEU A 30 -15.99 -16.41 -5.78
CA LEU A 30 -15.79 -17.81 -5.38
C LEU A 30 -17.10 -18.62 -5.40
N VAL A 31 -18.25 -17.96 -5.21
CA VAL A 31 -19.56 -18.61 -5.08
C VAL A 31 -20.35 -18.61 -6.40
N MET A 32 -20.19 -17.58 -7.25
CA MET A 32 -20.99 -17.43 -8.47
C MET A 32 -20.33 -18.09 -9.70
N ALA A 33 -21.14 -18.80 -10.50
CA ALA A 33 -20.71 -19.41 -11.77
C ALA A 33 -20.52 -18.36 -12.89
N ASP A 34 -21.31 -17.28 -12.85
CA ASP A 34 -21.14 -16.10 -13.69
C ASP A 34 -20.18 -15.11 -13.02
N LYS A 35 -19.07 -14.80 -13.69
CA LYS A 35 -17.98 -13.94 -13.20
C LYS A 35 -18.01 -12.56 -13.84
N SER A 36 -19.14 -12.20 -14.45
CA SER A 36 -19.32 -10.92 -15.10
C SER A 36 -19.32 -9.78 -14.07
N ILE A 37 -18.36 -8.87 -14.19
CA ILE A 37 -18.35 -7.60 -13.46
C ILE A 37 -18.78 -6.50 -14.42
N PHE A 38 -19.72 -5.65 -13.98
CA PHE A 38 -20.05 -4.44 -14.71
C PHE A 38 -18.85 -3.48 -14.73
N TYR A 39 -18.58 -2.88 -15.88
CA TYR A 39 -17.43 -1.99 -16.09
C TYR A 39 -17.28 -0.90 -15.02
N ALA A 40 -18.38 -0.22 -14.66
CA ALA A 40 -18.33 0.83 -13.64
C ALA A 40 -17.95 0.30 -12.25
N SER A 41 -18.42 -0.89 -11.88
CA SER A 41 -18.07 -1.54 -10.60
C SER A 41 -16.60 -1.99 -10.59
N CYS A 42 -16.07 -2.48 -11.72
CA CYS A 42 -14.66 -2.77 -11.90
C CYS A 42 -13.82 -1.52 -11.63
N MET A 43 -14.14 -0.43 -12.33
CA MET A 43 -13.40 0.82 -12.29
C MET A 43 -13.40 1.45 -10.90
N LEU A 44 -14.54 1.43 -10.21
CA LEU A 44 -14.65 1.90 -8.83
C LEU A 44 -13.81 1.04 -7.87
N GLN A 45 -13.84 -0.29 -8.02
CA GLN A 45 -13.02 -1.17 -7.19
C GLN A 45 -11.53 -0.94 -7.42
N TYR A 46 -11.08 -0.82 -8.66
CA TYR A 46 -9.69 -0.52 -8.99
C TYR A 46 -9.26 0.81 -8.36
N PHE A 47 -10.06 1.85 -8.54
CA PHE A 47 -9.79 3.18 -7.99
C PHE A 47 -9.62 3.13 -6.47
N LEU A 48 -10.59 2.57 -5.74
CA LEU A 48 -10.55 2.51 -4.29
C LEU A 48 -9.41 1.62 -3.76
N SER A 49 -9.16 0.49 -4.43
CA SER A 49 -8.07 -0.43 -4.06
C SER A 49 -6.70 0.21 -4.25
N CYS A 50 -6.48 0.86 -5.40
CA CYS A 50 -5.23 1.55 -5.68
C CYS A 50 -5.03 2.73 -4.73
N ALA A 51 -6.09 3.49 -4.43
CA ALA A 51 -6.03 4.59 -3.49
C ALA A 51 -5.68 4.14 -2.06
N ALA A 52 -6.25 3.03 -1.61
CA ALA A 52 -5.92 2.44 -0.33
C ALA A 52 -4.45 1.99 -0.27
N VAL A 53 -3.98 1.23 -1.25
CA VAL A 53 -2.58 0.74 -1.31
C VAL A 53 -1.58 1.88 -1.31
N VAL A 54 -1.80 2.91 -2.12
CA VAL A 54 -0.90 4.08 -2.17
C VAL A 54 -0.93 4.82 -0.82
N THR A 55 -2.11 5.05 -0.25
CA THR A 55 -2.23 5.72 1.06
C THR A 55 -1.52 4.91 2.16
N GLU A 56 -1.70 3.59 2.20
CA GLU A 56 -1.04 2.67 3.14
C GLU A 56 0.49 2.77 3.03
N SER A 57 1.02 2.76 1.80
CA SER A 57 2.45 2.88 1.51
C SER A 57 3.05 4.18 2.09
N PHE A 58 2.38 5.30 1.89
CA PHE A 58 2.85 6.58 2.43
C PHE A 58 2.70 6.68 3.94
N LEU A 59 1.62 6.13 4.52
CA LEU A 59 1.45 6.08 5.97
C LEU A 59 2.57 5.25 6.64
N LEU A 60 2.95 4.12 6.06
CA LEU A 60 4.10 3.31 6.52
C LEU A 60 5.41 4.10 6.44
N ALA A 61 5.64 4.84 5.36
CA ALA A 61 6.80 5.71 5.22
C ALA A 61 6.82 6.84 6.26
N VAL A 62 5.67 7.47 6.53
CA VAL A 62 5.51 8.50 7.57
C VAL A 62 5.76 7.92 8.97
N MET A 63 5.28 6.71 9.26
CA MET A 63 5.55 6.02 10.52
C MET A 63 7.04 5.65 10.68
N ALA A 64 7.74 5.35 9.58
CA ALA A 64 9.19 5.12 9.60
C ALA A 64 9.93 6.42 9.91
N TYR A 65 9.49 7.53 9.30
CA TYR A 65 10.02 8.87 9.58
C TYR A 65 9.77 9.31 11.03
N ASP A 66 8.58 9.07 11.58
CA ASP A 66 8.26 9.31 13.00
C ASP A 66 9.25 8.63 13.95
N ARG A 67 9.51 7.33 13.71
CA ARG A 67 10.49 6.56 14.48
C ARG A 67 11.90 7.11 14.34
N PHE A 68 12.27 7.56 13.15
CA PHE A 68 13.56 8.20 12.91
C PHE A 68 13.71 9.45 13.78
N VAL A 69 12.73 10.37 13.77
CA VAL A 69 12.78 11.58 14.59
C VAL A 69 12.79 11.23 16.09
N ALA A 70 11.98 10.26 16.52
CA ALA A 70 11.88 9.85 17.92
C ALA A 70 13.19 9.26 18.48
N ILE A 71 13.93 8.49 17.67
CA ILE A 71 15.16 7.81 18.09
C ILE A 71 16.39 8.69 17.89
N CYS A 72 16.50 9.36 16.73
CA CYS A 72 17.69 10.11 16.36
C CYS A 72 17.70 11.51 16.98
N ASN A 73 16.54 12.10 17.26
CA ASN A 73 16.42 13.46 17.79
C ASN A 73 15.42 13.55 18.98
N PRO A 74 15.63 12.80 20.07
CA PRO A 74 14.65 12.67 21.15
C PRO A 74 14.33 14.00 21.85
N LEU A 75 15.29 14.93 21.94
CA LEU A 75 15.10 16.24 22.58
C LEU A 75 14.21 17.20 21.77
N LEU A 76 14.21 17.04 20.45
CA LEU A 76 13.44 17.90 19.52
C LEU A 76 12.15 17.23 19.03
N TYR A 77 11.92 15.97 19.40
CA TYR A 77 10.80 15.18 18.90
C TYR A 77 9.44 15.86 19.11
N SER A 78 9.17 16.44 20.28
CA SER A 78 7.88 17.09 20.56
C SER A 78 7.60 18.33 19.71
N VAL A 79 8.65 19.04 19.29
CA VAL A 79 8.56 20.23 18.43
C VAL A 79 8.52 19.82 16.96
N ALA A 80 9.38 18.87 16.57
CA ALA A 80 9.47 18.38 15.20
C ALA A 80 8.22 17.59 14.79
N MET A 81 7.76 16.64 15.62
CA MET A 81 6.52 15.87 15.41
C MET A 81 5.33 16.51 16.14
N SER A 82 5.03 17.76 15.76
CA SER A 82 3.82 18.42 16.23
C SER A 82 2.56 17.77 15.64
N LEU A 83 1.43 17.89 16.34
CA LEU A 83 0.13 17.40 15.84
C LEU A 83 -0.22 18.00 14.47
N ARG A 84 0.13 19.27 14.23
CA ARG A 84 -0.09 19.94 12.94
C ARG A 84 0.66 19.24 11.81
N LEU A 85 1.93 18.90 12.03
CA LEU A 85 2.70 18.16 11.04
C LEU A 85 2.12 16.77 10.82
N CYS A 86 1.73 16.07 11.89
CA CYS A 86 1.12 14.74 11.77
C CYS A 86 -0.15 14.78 10.91
N VAL A 87 -1.03 15.76 11.13
CA VAL A 87 -2.25 15.96 10.33
C VAL A 87 -1.91 16.27 8.86
N LEU A 88 -0.92 17.13 8.60
CA LEU A 88 -0.48 17.43 7.24
C LEU A 88 0.09 16.21 6.51
N LEU A 89 0.89 15.39 7.19
CA LEU A 89 1.45 14.16 6.63
C LEU A 89 0.36 13.15 6.29
N VAL A 90 -0.62 12.97 7.17
CA VAL A 90 -1.79 12.12 6.91
C VAL A 90 -2.61 12.67 5.73
N ALA A 91 -2.96 13.95 5.76
CA ALA A 91 -3.73 14.58 4.68
C ALA A 91 -3.01 14.48 3.32
N GLY A 92 -1.70 14.69 3.29
CA GLY A 92 -0.88 14.51 2.10
C GLY A 92 -0.88 13.08 1.59
N SER A 93 -0.83 12.09 2.49
CA SER A 93 -0.89 10.66 2.15
C SER A 93 -2.23 10.30 1.48
N TYR A 94 -3.36 10.76 2.04
CA TYR A 94 -4.68 10.56 1.42
C TYR A 94 -4.82 11.32 0.10
N PHE A 95 -4.37 12.57 0.05
CA PHE A 95 -4.46 13.39 -1.16
C PHE A 95 -3.71 12.73 -2.32
N TRP A 96 -2.47 12.32 -2.10
CA TRP A 96 -1.66 11.65 -3.11
C TRP A 96 -2.23 10.27 -3.46
N GLY A 97 -2.69 9.53 -2.44
CA GLY A 97 -3.39 8.25 -2.61
C GLY A 97 -4.63 8.36 -3.49
N MET A 98 -5.36 9.48 -3.46
CA MET A 98 -6.53 9.69 -4.31
C MET A 98 -6.20 10.25 -5.69
N PHE A 99 -5.22 11.17 -5.77
CA PHE A 99 -4.92 11.91 -6.99
C PHE A 99 -4.45 11.02 -8.13
N GLY A 100 -3.45 10.15 -7.89
CA GLY A 100 -2.89 9.31 -8.94
C GLY A 100 -3.90 8.30 -9.52
N PRO A 101 -4.61 7.53 -8.68
CA PRO A 101 -5.67 6.62 -9.15
C PRO A 101 -6.80 7.36 -9.87
N LEU A 102 -7.14 8.58 -9.47
CA LEU A 102 -8.14 9.39 -10.16
C LEU A 102 -7.70 9.76 -11.58
N VAL A 103 -6.43 10.15 -11.76
CA VAL A 103 -5.87 10.42 -13.09
C VAL A 103 -5.95 9.17 -13.96
N LEU A 104 -5.51 8.01 -13.44
CA LEU A 104 -5.56 6.74 -14.16
C LEU A 104 -7.02 6.33 -14.50
N LEU A 105 -7.95 6.59 -13.59
CA LEU A 105 -9.38 6.35 -13.78
C LEU A 105 -9.94 7.22 -14.91
N CYS A 106 -9.64 8.53 -14.90
CA CYS A 106 -10.08 9.46 -15.95
C CYS A 106 -9.59 9.04 -17.34
N TYR A 107 -8.33 8.60 -17.46
CA TYR A 107 -7.80 8.07 -18.72
C TYR A 107 -8.50 6.78 -19.15
N ALA A 108 -8.77 5.87 -18.21
CA ALA A 108 -9.46 4.63 -18.55
C ALA A 108 -10.95 4.85 -18.91
N LEU A 109 -11.61 5.89 -18.40
CA LEU A 109 -12.94 6.28 -18.85
C LEU A 109 -12.96 6.81 -20.30
N GLN A 110 -11.82 7.24 -20.84
CA GLN A 110 -11.68 7.72 -22.22
C GLN A 110 -11.32 6.61 -23.22
N LEU A 111 -11.09 5.38 -22.74
CA LEU A 111 -10.77 4.24 -23.60
C LEU A 111 -12.03 3.73 -24.31
N ASN A 112 -11.90 3.42 -25.60
CA ASN A 112 -12.96 2.78 -26.39
C ASN A 112 -12.78 1.26 -26.37
N PHE A 113 -13.91 0.54 -26.41
CA PHE A 113 -13.97 -0.92 -26.44
C PHE A 113 -14.88 -1.39 -27.59
N PHE A 114 -14.45 -2.39 -28.37
CA PHE A 114 -15.29 -3.03 -29.37
C PHE A 114 -16.19 -4.09 -28.72
N GLY A 115 -17.41 -3.73 -28.36
CA GLY A 115 -18.50 -4.69 -28.08
C GLY A 115 -18.44 -5.41 -26.73
N TYR A 116 -19.59 -5.36 -26.04
CA TYR A 116 -19.92 -5.90 -24.71
C TYR A 116 -19.07 -5.39 -23.53
N ASN A 117 -19.73 -4.59 -22.68
CA ASN A 117 -19.27 -4.07 -21.37
C ASN A 117 -19.05 -5.16 -20.30
N VAL A 118 -18.65 -6.37 -20.70
CA VAL A 118 -18.52 -7.55 -19.85
C VAL A 118 -17.08 -8.04 -19.91
N ILE A 119 -16.31 -7.73 -18.87
CA ILE A 119 -14.92 -8.18 -18.73
C ILE A 119 -14.95 -9.54 -18.04
N ASN A 120 -14.57 -10.61 -18.76
CA ASN A 120 -14.42 -11.96 -18.20
C ASN A 120 -13.08 -12.09 -17.45
N HIS A 121 -12.90 -11.38 -16.33
CA HIS A 121 -11.74 -11.52 -15.46
C HIS A 121 -12.12 -11.60 -13.97
N PHE A 122 -11.44 -12.51 -13.26
CA PHE A 122 -11.60 -12.78 -11.82
C PHE A 122 -11.33 -11.59 -10.89
N PHE A 123 -10.59 -10.58 -11.36
CA PHE A 123 -10.29 -9.34 -10.64
C PHE A 123 -10.26 -8.18 -11.64
N CYS A 124 -10.65 -6.98 -11.19
CA CYS A 124 -10.47 -5.76 -11.97
C CYS A 124 -8.99 -5.36 -11.97
N GLU A 125 -8.22 -5.90 -12.92
CA GLU A 125 -6.85 -5.48 -13.18
C GLU A 125 -6.86 -4.38 -14.25
N TYR A 126 -6.30 -3.21 -13.94
CA TYR A 126 -6.19 -2.10 -14.91
C TYR A 126 -5.38 -2.49 -16.15
N THR A 127 -4.43 -3.41 -16.00
CA THR A 127 -3.69 -4.04 -17.11
C THR A 127 -4.59 -4.89 -18.01
N ALA A 128 -5.61 -5.56 -17.45
CA ALA A 128 -6.59 -6.31 -18.24
C ALA A 128 -7.55 -5.36 -18.98
N LEU A 129 -7.91 -4.22 -18.37
CA LEU A 129 -8.69 -3.15 -19.00
C LEU A 129 -7.96 -2.53 -20.18
N ILE A 130 -6.66 -2.23 -20.02
CA ILE A 130 -5.86 -1.68 -21.10
C ILE A 130 -5.69 -2.71 -22.24
N ALA A 131 -5.43 -3.98 -21.92
CA ALA A 131 -5.18 -5.02 -22.93
C ALA A 131 -6.36 -5.30 -23.87
N VAL A 132 -7.59 -4.99 -23.47
CA VAL A 132 -8.80 -5.19 -24.28
C VAL A 132 -9.30 -3.91 -24.95
N SER A 133 -8.63 -2.76 -24.72
CA SER A 133 -9.00 -1.51 -25.37
C SER A 133 -8.57 -1.49 -26.84
N SER A 134 -9.41 -0.86 -27.66
CA SER A 134 -9.12 -0.60 -29.07
C SER A 134 -8.47 0.77 -29.33
N SER A 135 -8.32 1.59 -28.28
CA SER A 135 -7.63 2.88 -28.33
C SER A 135 -6.12 2.71 -28.13
N ASP A 136 -5.31 3.73 -28.45
CA ASP A 136 -3.89 3.72 -28.09
C ASP A 136 -3.71 3.65 -26.57
N THR A 137 -2.98 2.62 -26.14
CA THR A 137 -2.78 2.25 -24.74
C THR A 137 -1.43 2.70 -24.19
N HIS A 138 -0.58 3.30 -25.02
CA HIS A 138 0.78 3.67 -24.66
C HIS A 138 0.84 4.65 -23.48
N ILE A 139 0.02 5.71 -23.52
CA ILE A 139 -0.01 6.74 -22.47
C ILE A 139 -0.56 6.19 -21.13
N PRO A 140 -1.71 5.50 -21.08
CA PRO A 140 -2.18 4.84 -19.85
C PRO A 140 -1.18 3.85 -19.25
N HIS A 141 -0.49 3.06 -20.08
CA HIS A 141 0.55 2.14 -19.61
C HIS A 141 1.75 2.87 -19.00
N LEU A 142 2.21 3.94 -19.67
CA LEU A 142 3.33 4.74 -19.20
C LEU A 142 2.99 5.45 -17.87
N LEU A 143 1.77 6.00 -17.77
CA LEU A 143 1.28 6.62 -16.54
C LEU A 143 1.17 5.62 -15.40
N LEU A 144 0.61 4.43 -15.65
CA LEU A 144 0.51 3.37 -14.66
C LEU A 144 1.89 2.95 -14.15
N PHE A 145 2.81 2.64 -15.06
CA PHE A 145 4.15 2.19 -14.72
C PHE A 145 4.95 3.28 -14.01
N GLY A 146 4.90 4.51 -14.52
CA GLY A 146 5.55 5.67 -13.91
C GLY A 146 5.02 5.95 -12.51
N PHE A 147 3.69 5.94 -12.33
CA PHE A 147 3.07 6.14 -11.03
C PHE A 147 3.43 5.02 -10.05
N ALA A 148 3.29 3.75 -10.44
CA ALA A 148 3.63 2.61 -9.59
C ALA A 148 5.11 2.65 -9.17
N THR A 149 6.02 2.87 -10.11
CA THR A 149 7.47 2.94 -9.85
C THR A 149 7.80 4.12 -8.94
N PHE A 150 7.23 5.30 -9.19
CA PHE A 150 7.45 6.48 -8.36
C PHE A 150 7.00 6.24 -6.91
N ASN A 151 5.81 5.70 -6.69
CA ASN A 151 5.30 5.43 -5.36
C ASN A 151 6.18 4.41 -4.62
N GLU A 152 6.53 3.31 -5.27
CA GLU A 152 7.34 2.25 -4.66
C GLU A 152 8.75 2.75 -4.33
N VAL A 153 9.42 3.42 -5.28
CA VAL A 153 10.78 3.93 -5.07
C VAL A 153 10.80 5.03 -4.01
N SER A 154 9.88 6.00 -4.07
CA SER A 154 9.87 7.10 -3.10
C SER A 154 9.62 6.62 -1.67
N THR A 155 8.65 5.72 -1.47
CA THR A 155 8.34 5.17 -0.13
C THR A 155 9.48 4.32 0.40
N LEU A 156 10.06 3.42 -0.42
CA LEU A 156 11.23 2.63 -0.02
C LEU A 156 12.44 3.51 0.31
N LEU A 157 12.70 4.56 -0.46
CA LEU A 157 13.79 5.48 -0.18
C LEU A 157 13.63 6.16 1.19
N ILE A 158 12.43 6.65 1.51
CA ILE A 158 12.13 7.26 2.81
C ILE A 158 12.34 6.25 3.95
N ILE A 159 11.82 5.04 3.78
CA ILE A 159 11.90 3.96 4.77
C ILE A 159 13.36 3.56 5.00
N LEU A 160 14.09 3.21 3.94
CA LEU A 160 15.47 2.74 4.01
C LEU A 160 16.38 3.80 4.62
N THR A 161 16.22 5.06 4.20
CA THR A 161 16.99 6.18 4.75
C THR A 161 16.71 6.36 6.24
N SER A 162 15.43 6.38 6.64
CA SER A 162 15.02 6.49 8.05
C SER A 162 15.63 5.37 8.91
N TYR A 163 15.54 4.13 8.43
CA TYR A 163 16.05 2.97 9.16
C TYR A 163 17.57 2.85 9.16
N ALA A 164 18.27 3.32 8.13
CA ALA A 164 19.73 3.42 8.12
C ALA A 164 20.21 4.35 9.25
N PHE A 165 19.61 5.54 9.38
CA PHE A 165 19.94 6.47 10.47
C PHE A 165 19.55 5.95 11.85
N ILE A 166 18.39 5.29 11.98
CA ILE A 166 18.00 4.63 13.23
C ILE A 166 19.05 3.58 13.60
N PHE A 167 19.46 2.73 12.65
CA PHE A 167 20.43 1.68 12.90
C PHE A 167 21.77 2.25 13.38
N VAL A 168 22.30 3.27 12.70
CA VAL A 168 23.52 3.97 13.11
C VAL A 168 23.38 4.57 14.52
N THR A 169 22.26 5.22 14.81
CA THR A 169 22.01 5.81 16.14
C THR A 169 21.96 4.74 17.22
N VAL A 170 21.28 3.61 16.96
CA VAL A 170 21.15 2.51 17.92
C VAL A 170 22.52 1.87 18.21
N LEU A 171 23.38 1.70 17.20
CA LEU A 171 24.74 1.19 17.42
C LEU A 171 25.58 2.09 18.35
N ASN A 172 25.33 3.40 18.33
CA ASN A 172 26.02 4.37 19.20
C ASN A 172 25.49 4.37 20.66
N ILE A 173 24.38 3.68 20.96
CA ILE A 173 23.85 3.58 22.32
C ILE A 173 24.75 2.66 23.15
N ARG A 174 25.40 3.22 24.18
CA ARG A 174 26.29 2.48 25.08
C ARG A 174 25.58 1.38 25.89
N SER A 175 24.34 1.63 26.33
CA SER A 175 23.56 0.67 27.12
C SER A 175 23.00 -0.49 26.28
N ALA A 176 23.31 -1.73 26.69
CA ALA A 176 22.76 -2.94 26.06
C ALA A 176 21.22 -3.01 26.19
N SER A 177 20.68 -2.55 27.32
CA SER A 177 19.22 -2.44 27.54
C SER A 177 18.58 -1.43 26.59
N GLY A 178 19.22 -0.26 26.40
CA GLY A 178 18.77 0.75 25.45
C GLY A 178 18.76 0.25 24.00
N ARG A 179 19.82 -0.47 23.59
CA ARG A 179 19.90 -1.12 22.27
C ARG A 179 18.78 -2.14 22.06
N ARG A 180 18.60 -3.07 23.01
CA ARG A 180 17.56 -4.11 22.92
C ARG A 180 16.16 -3.50 22.83
N LYS A 181 15.89 -2.44 23.59
CA LYS A 181 14.60 -1.73 23.54
C LYS A 181 14.35 -1.11 22.17
N ALA A 182 15.35 -0.43 21.59
CA ALA A 182 15.22 0.19 20.27
C ALA A 182 15.05 -0.84 19.14
N PHE A 183 15.81 -1.95 19.17
CA PHE A 183 15.62 -3.03 18.20
C PHE A 183 14.25 -3.68 18.31
N SER A 184 13.78 -3.96 19.54
CA SER A 184 12.47 -4.58 19.76
C SER A 184 11.32 -3.72 19.25
N THR A 185 11.40 -2.39 19.40
CA THR A 185 10.35 -1.50 18.89
C THR A 185 10.41 -1.35 17.37
N CYS A 186 11.59 -1.39 16.77
CA CYS A 186 11.77 -1.25 15.32
C CYS A 186 11.42 -2.52 14.54
N ALA A 187 11.67 -3.69 15.14
CA ALA A 187 11.48 -4.99 14.49
C ALA A 187 10.04 -5.19 14.03
N SER A 188 9.03 -4.93 14.88
CA SER A 188 7.63 -5.13 14.49
C SER A 188 7.20 -4.27 13.30
N HIS A 189 7.66 -3.02 13.26
CA HIS A 189 7.35 -2.10 12.17
C HIS A 189 8.08 -2.47 10.88
N LEU A 190 9.36 -2.87 10.97
CA LEU A 190 10.10 -3.39 9.82
C LEU A 190 9.47 -4.67 9.26
N THR A 191 8.95 -5.55 10.12
CA THR A 191 8.23 -6.74 9.67
C THR A 191 6.99 -6.36 8.85
N ALA A 192 6.17 -5.43 9.34
CA ALA A 192 4.98 -4.95 8.62
C ALA A 192 5.36 -4.34 7.25
N ILE A 193 6.36 -3.44 7.23
CA ILE A 193 6.90 -2.83 6.01
C ILE A 193 7.41 -3.89 5.02
N THR A 194 8.18 -4.86 5.52
CA THR A 194 8.79 -5.90 4.68
C THR A 194 7.73 -6.80 4.07
N ILE A 195 6.70 -7.16 4.83
CA ILE A 195 5.57 -7.95 4.33
C ILE A 195 4.84 -7.16 3.24
N PHE A 196 4.52 -5.89 3.50
CA PHE A 196 3.80 -5.04 2.56
C PHE A 196 4.57 -4.84 1.23
N HIS A 197 5.75 -4.20 1.28
CA HIS A 197 6.54 -3.92 0.08
C HIS A 197 7.11 -5.19 -0.57
N GLY A 198 7.49 -6.20 0.23
CA GLY A 198 7.96 -7.48 -0.30
C GLY A 198 6.89 -8.20 -1.10
N THR A 199 5.62 -8.08 -0.71
CA THR A 199 4.48 -8.62 -1.48
C THR A 199 4.30 -7.87 -2.80
N ILE A 200 4.34 -6.53 -2.77
CA ILE A 200 4.25 -5.70 -3.98
C ILE A 200 5.36 -6.08 -4.96
N LEU A 201 6.62 -6.10 -4.51
CA LEU A 201 7.76 -6.48 -5.35
C LEU A 201 7.65 -7.90 -5.89
N SER A 202 7.19 -8.87 -5.09
CA SER A 202 6.98 -10.24 -5.54
C SER A 202 5.88 -10.36 -6.60
N LEU A 203 4.85 -9.51 -6.52
CA LEU A 203 3.78 -9.45 -7.52
C LEU A 203 4.28 -8.92 -8.87
N TYR A 204 5.16 -7.91 -8.85
CA TYR A 204 5.60 -7.24 -10.07
C TYR A 204 6.91 -7.78 -10.66
N CYS A 205 7.80 -8.39 -9.86
CA CYS A 205 9.13 -8.85 -10.30
C CYS A 205 9.21 -10.36 -10.60
N VAL A 206 8.17 -11.16 -10.30
CA VAL A 206 8.19 -12.60 -10.59
C VAL A 206 7.95 -12.85 -12.09
N PRO A 207 8.80 -13.67 -12.77
CA PRO A 207 8.70 -13.91 -14.20
C PRO A 207 7.36 -14.53 -14.64
N ASN A 208 6.91 -14.14 -15.84
CA ASN A 208 5.64 -14.51 -16.48
C ASN A 208 5.59 -16.00 -16.93
N SER A 209 5.59 -16.96 -16.01
CA SER A 209 5.26 -18.36 -16.30
C SER A 209 3.80 -18.64 -15.91
N LYS A 210 3.10 -19.54 -16.62
CA LYS A 210 1.69 -19.88 -16.30
C LYS A 210 1.50 -20.38 -14.86
N ASN A 211 2.47 -21.14 -14.34
CA ASN A 211 2.44 -21.65 -12.96
C ASN A 211 2.74 -20.55 -11.93
N SER A 212 3.68 -19.64 -12.19
CA SER A 212 3.95 -18.52 -11.29
C SER A 212 2.78 -17.54 -11.21
N ARG A 213 2.04 -17.30 -12.30
CA ARG A 213 0.87 -16.40 -12.32
C ARG A 213 -0.28 -16.88 -11.41
N GLN A 214 -0.53 -18.18 -11.35
CA GLN A 214 -1.59 -18.75 -10.49
C GLN A 214 -1.18 -18.67 -9.01
N THR A 215 0.08 -19.00 -8.69
CA THR A 215 0.63 -18.92 -7.32
C THR A 215 0.71 -17.48 -6.82
N VAL A 216 1.14 -16.54 -7.67
CA VAL A 216 1.20 -15.11 -7.36
C VAL A 216 -0.19 -14.51 -7.16
N LYS A 217 -1.21 -14.95 -7.92
CA LYS A 217 -2.61 -14.52 -7.69
C LYS A 217 -3.20 -15.06 -6.39
N VAL A 218 -2.97 -16.34 -6.07
CA VAL A 218 -3.44 -16.93 -4.81
C VAL A 218 -2.70 -16.31 -3.62
N ALA A 219 -1.38 -16.07 -3.74
CA ALA A 219 -0.60 -15.37 -2.73
C ALA A 219 -1.05 -13.91 -2.59
N SER A 220 -1.28 -13.18 -3.69
CA SER A 220 -1.81 -11.81 -3.70
C SER A 220 -3.11 -11.70 -2.90
N VAL A 221 -4.06 -12.62 -3.14
CA VAL A 221 -5.35 -12.70 -2.44
C VAL A 221 -5.16 -13.06 -0.97
N PHE A 222 -4.33 -14.06 -0.67
CA PHE A 222 -4.03 -14.43 0.72
C PHE A 222 -3.37 -13.26 1.49
N TYR A 223 -2.46 -12.52 0.86
CA TYR A 223 -1.74 -11.42 1.50
C TYR A 223 -2.53 -10.12 1.55
N THR A 224 -3.38 -9.80 0.57
CA THR A 224 -4.32 -8.66 0.66
C THR A 224 -5.37 -8.86 1.74
N VAL A 225 -5.71 -10.11 2.08
CA VAL A 225 -6.57 -10.44 3.21
C VAL A 225 -5.78 -10.47 4.54
N VAL A 226 -4.52 -10.94 4.54
CA VAL A 226 -3.71 -11.09 5.75
C VAL A 226 -3.05 -9.79 6.22
N ASN A 227 -2.67 -8.87 5.33
CA ASN A 227 -1.98 -7.63 5.71
C ASN A 227 -2.84 -6.71 6.62
N PRO A 228 -4.14 -6.48 6.32
CA PRO A 228 -5.08 -5.83 7.24
C PRO A 228 -5.26 -6.55 8.59
N MET A 229 -5.08 -7.88 8.61
CA MET A 229 -5.24 -8.71 9.82
C MET A 229 -3.98 -8.73 10.71
N LEU A 230 -2.81 -8.32 10.20
CA LEU A 230 -1.56 -8.26 10.96
C LEU A 230 -1.35 -6.92 11.69
N ASN A 231 -1.94 -5.83 11.20
CA ASN A 231 -1.90 -4.52 11.87
C ASN A 231 -2.54 -4.51 13.28
N PRO A 232 -3.68 -5.20 13.54
CA PRO A 232 -4.25 -5.35 14.89
C PRO A 232 -3.38 -6.17 15.85
N LEU A 233 -2.55 -7.08 15.35
CA LEU A 233 -1.74 -7.99 16.18
C LEU A 233 -0.43 -7.36 16.68
N SER A 234 0.07 -6.32 15.99
CA SER A 234 1.30 -5.62 16.40
C SER A 234 1.15 -4.81 17.70
N THR A 235 -0.10 -4.49 18.08
CA THR A 235 -0.45 -3.70 19.28
C THR A 235 -1.18 -4.48 20.38
N ALA A 236 -1.63 -5.72 20.13
CA ALA A 236 -2.25 -6.58 21.16
C ALA A 236 -1.25 -7.17 22.18
N LYS A 237 0.05 -6.85 22.07
CA LYS A 237 1.06 -7.09 23.11
C LYS A 237 1.38 -5.79 23.85
N LYS A 238 0.42 -5.29 24.62
CA LYS A 238 0.67 -4.50 25.83
C LYS A 238 -0.40 -4.79 26.85
#